data_AF-A0AAV6XDQ4-F1
#
_entry.id   AF-A0AAV6XDQ4-F1
#
_cell.length_a   1.000
_cell.length_b   1.000
_cell.length_c   1.000
_cell.angle_alpha   90.00
_cell.angle_beta   90.00
_cell.angle_gamma   90.00
#
_symmetry.space_group_name_H-M   'P 1'
#
loop_
_entity.id
_entity.type
_entity.pdbx_description
1 polymer ?
#
loop_
_entity_poly.entity_id
_entity_poly.type
_entity_poly.pdbx_seq_one_letter_code
_entity_poly.pdbx_strand_id
1 'polypeptide(L)'
;MGGYLCCHAIAAMGFHRKEVEDYVNSYLKKDVYLRVYSHSINPIPDMHDFEESSLGKVSTPKVKIGVGRPKKKRIRDGNDIGGTSGPRKGLTHTCSICGELGHNKVGHNKHRRQSEVPLQFEDEGVPPSPSILISSSSI
;
A
#
# COMPACT_ATOMS: atom_id res chain seq x y z
N MET A 1 -1.27 -5.56 29.67
CA MET A 1 0.10 -5.56 30.22
C MET A 1 1.05 -5.96 29.10
N GLY A 2 1.65 -5.00 28.40
CA GLY A 2 2.61 -5.26 27.32
C GLY A 2 4.01 -5.47 27.90
N GLY A 3 4.58 -6.66 27.75
CA GLY A 3 5.88 -7.02 28.32
C GLY A 3 7.07 -6.80 27.38
N TYR A 4 6.80 -6.56 26.09
CA TYR A 4 7.83 -6.44 25.06
C TYR A 4 7.79 -5.06 24.41
N LEU A 5 8.96 -4.61 23.98
CA LEU A 5 9.14 -3.33 23.31
C LEU A 5 8.93 -3.53 21.81
N CYS A 6 8.26 -2.58 21.15
CA CYS A 6 8.16 -2.62 19.69
C CYS A 6 9.52 -2.25 19.06
N CYS A 7 9.68 -2.54 17.77
CA CYS A 7 10.91 -2.20 17.03
C CYS A 7 11.26 -0.71 17.12
N HIS A 8 10.25 0.18 17.12
CA HIS A 8 10.45 1.63 17.27
C HIS A 8 10.97 2.01 18.65
N ALA A 9 10.47 1.37 19.71
CA ALA A 9 10.93 1.62 21.08
C ALA A 9 12.39 1.17 21.25
N ILE A 10 12.75 0.02 20.69
CA ILE A 10 14.14 -0.48 20.69
C ILE A 10 15.06 0.50 19.95
N ALA A 11 14.66 0.96 18.76
CA ALA A 11 15.42 1.93 17.99
C ALA A 11 15.60 3.27 18.73
N ALA A 12 14.54 3.79 19.37
CA ALA A 12 14.59 5.02 20.15
C ALA A 12 15.54 4.90 21.35
N MET A 13 15.52 3.77 22.07
CA MET A 13 16.45 3.54 23.18
C MET A 13 17.90 3.46 22.70
N GLY A 14 18.15 2.79 21.57
CA GLY A 14 19.47 2.77 20.94
C GLY A 14 19.98 4.18 20.60
N PHE A 15 19.10 5.04 20.06
CA PHE A 15 19.42 6.45 19.82
C PHE A 15 19.78 7.20 21.11
N HIS A 16 19.07 6.90 22.21
CA HIS A 16 19.33 7.48 23.53
C HIS A 16 20.47 6.80 24.30
N ARG A 17 21.19 5.84 23.71
CA ARG A 17 22.26 5.04 24.36
C ARG A 17 21.80 4.39 25.67
N LYS A 18 20.55 3.92 25.69
CA LYS A 18 19.96 3.20 26.81
C LYS A 18 19.97 1.71 26.56
N GLU A 19 20.17 0.93 27.61
CA GLU A 19 20.09 -0.53 27.55
C GLU A 19 18.62 -0.97 27.44
N VAL A 20 18.36 -1.94 26.57
CA VAL A 20 17.00 -2.42 26.26
C VAL A 20 16.47 -3.23 27.45
N GLU A 21 17.36 -3.99 28.10
CA GLU A 21 17.08 -4.92 29.18
C GLU A 21 16.45 -4.25 30.41
N ASP A 22 16.73 -2.96 30.63
CA ASP A 22 16.17 -2.17 31.73
C ASP A 22 14.70 -1.82 31.56
N TYR A 23 14.22 -1.78 30.31
CA TYR A 23 12.85 -1.40 29.96
C TYR A 23 11.95 -2.60 29.67
N VAL A 24 12.52 -3.81 29.62
CA VAL A 24 11.77 -5.06 29.49
C VAL A 24 11.15 -5.42 30.84
N ASN A 25 9.93 -5.97 30.79
CA ASN A 25 9.22 -6.38 31.99
C ASN A 25 10.03 -7.42 32.80
N SER A 26 10.03 -7.31 34.13
CA SER A 26 10.75 -8.21 35.04
C SER A 26 10.44 -9.69 34.80
N TYR A 27 9.20 -10.03 34.41
CA TYR A 27 8.80 -11.41 34.12
C TYR A 27 9.55 -12.06 32.95
N LEU A 28 10.12 -11.25 32.04
CA LEU A 28 10.85 -11.72 30.87
C LEU A 28 12.37 -11.71 31.07
N LYS A 29 12.86 -11.35 32.27
CA LYS A 29 14.29 -11.38 32.58
C LYS A 29 14.78 -12.82 32.74
N LYS A 30 16.06 -13.02 32.41
CA LYS A 30 16.74 -14.32 32.48
C LYS A 30 16.58 -15.00 33.84
N ASP A 31 16.70 -14.24 34.92
CA ASP A 31 16.61 -14.79 36.28
C ASP A 31 15.22 -15.38 36.58
N VAL A 32 14.17 -14.75 36.07
CA VAL A 32 12.80 -15.25 36.19
C VAL A 32 12.61 -16.47 35.32
N TYR A 33 13.13 -16.46 34.09
CA TYR A 33 13.12 -17.63 33.22
C TYR A 33 13.79 -18.84 33.89
N LEU A 34 15.00 -18.68 34.40
CA LEU A 34 15.73 -19.75 35.11
C LEU A 34 14.99 -20.22 36.35
N ARG A 35 14.34 -19.33 37.10
CA ARG A 35 13.53 -19.69 38.26
C ARG A 35 12.31 -20.52 37.86
N VAL A 36 11.57 -20.07 36.84
CA VAL A 36 10.34 -20.76 36.36
C VAL A 36 10.68 -22.14 35.81
N TYR A 37 11.75 -22.25 35.02
CA TYR A 37 12.20 -23.50 34.40
C TYR A 37 13.24 -24.27 35.21
N SER A 38 13.47 -23.90 36.48
CA SER A 38 14.38 -24.65 37.37
C SER A 38 13.85 -26.05 37.71
N HIS A 39 12.54 -26.24 37.58
CA HIS A 39 11.87 -27.51 37.84
C HIS A 39 11.70 -28.28 36.55
N SER A 40 11.79 -29.61 36.62
CA SER A 40 11.56 -30.49 35.48
C SER A 40 10.10 -30.38 35.03
N ILE A 41 9.89 -29.94 33.79
CA ILE A 41 8.60 -30.07 33.12
C ILE A 41 8.55 -31.49 32.57
N ASN A 42 7.76 -32.34 33.21
CA ASN A 42 7.58 -33.70 32.73
C ASN A 42 6.94 -33.68 31.35
N PRO A 43 7.40 -34.54 30.42
CA PRO A 43 6.74 -34.69 29.15
C PRO A 43 5.29 -35.13 29.36
N ILE A 44 4.41 -34.68 28.47
CA ILE A 44 3.04 -35.20 28.42
C ILE A 44 3.15 -36.65 27.90
N PRO A 45 2.56 -37.65 28.60
CA PRO A 45 2.56 -39.04 28.15
C PRO A 45 1.95 -39.20 26.75
N ASP A 46 2.26 -40.30 26.06
CA ASP A 46 1.59 -40.58 24.78
C ASP A 46 0.11 -40.92 25.01
N MET A 47 -0.72 -40.74 23.98
CA MET A 47 -2.18 -40.95 24.05
C MET A 47 -2.56 -42.35 24.59
N HIS A 48 -1.70 -43.35 24.35
CA HIS A 48 -1.88 -44.73 24.79
C HIS A 48 -1.65 -44.91 26.30
N ASP A 49 -0.88 -44.02 26.93
CA ASP A 49 -0.49 -44.09 28.35
C ASP A 49 -1.41 -43.25 29.26
N PHE A 50 -2.42 -42.56 28.70
CA PHE A 50 -3.38 -41.81 29.50
C PHE A 50 -4.31 -42.78 30.24
N GLU A 51 -4.35 -42.67 31.56
CA GLU A 51 -5.36 -43.34 32.37
C GLU A 51 -6.76 -42.86 32.00
N GLU A 52 -7.70 -43.80 31.90
CA GLU A 52 -9.09 -43.46 31.62
C GLU A 52 -9.68 -42.73 32.83
N SER A 53 -10.01 -41.46 32.63
CA SER A 53 -10.60 -40.60 33.65
C SER A 53 -11.93 -41.17 34.17
N SER A 54 -12.08 -41.26 35.49
CA SER A 54 -13.35 -41.63 36.15
C SER A 54 -14.45 -40.58 35.94
N LEU A 55 -14.08 -39.37 35.56
CA LEU A 55 -14.98 -38.35 35.06
C LEU A 55 -15.31 -38.73 33.61
N GLY A 56 -16.55 -39.15 33.37
CA GLY A 56 -17.00 -39.66 32.08
C GLY A 56 -16.68 -38.74 30.90
N LYS A 57 -16.72 -39.31 29.69
CA LYS A 57 -16.30 -38.64 28.44
C LYS A 57 -16.93 -37.24 28.30
N VAL A 58 -16.08 -36.22 28.26
CA VAL A 58 -16.51 -34.83 28.02
C VAL A 58 -17.07 -34.73 26.60
N SER A 59 -18.35 -34.36 26.48
CA SER A 59 -18.95 -34.09 25.17
C SER A 59 -18.31 -32.84 24.57
N THR A 60 -17.90 -32.91 23.30
CA THR A 60 -17.41 -31.73 22.59
C THR A 60 -18.48 -30.64 22.57
N PRO A 61 -18.12 -29.36 22.74
CA PRO A 61 -19.08 -28.27 22.62
C PRO A 61 -19.67 -28.29 21.21
N LYS A 62 -21.00 -28.12 21.11
CA LYS A 62 -21.70 -28.07 19.83
C LYS A 62 -21.17 -26.87 19.02
N VAL A 63 -20.37 -27.14 18.00
CA VAL A 63 -19.86 -26.12 17.09
C VAL A 63 -21.03 -25.60 16.25
N LYS A 64 -21.37 -24.31 16.42
CA LYS A 64 -22.29 -23.62 15.50
C LYS A 64 -21.47 -23.08 14.33
N ILE A 65 -21.66 -23.64 13.15
CA ILE A 65 -21.12 -23.05 11.92
C ILE A 65 -21.90 -21.76 11.67
N GLY A 66 -21.25 -20.62 11.87
CA GLY A 66 -21.85 -19.33 11.53
C GLY A 66 -22.07 -19.20 10.02
N VAL A 67 -23.05 -18.40 9.62
CA VAL A 67 -23.19 -17.97 8.22
C VAL A 67 -21.86 -17.34 7.83
N GLY A 68 -21.14 -17.99 6.91
CA GLY A 68 -19.81 -17.57 6.51
C GLY A 68 -19.77 -16.11 6.04
N ARG A 69 -18.57 -15.56 5.91
CA ARG A 69 -18.38 -14.18 5.47
C ARG A 69 -19.19 -13.92 4.18
N PRO A 70 -20.09 -12.91 4.16
CA PRO A 70 -20.79 -12.53 2.95
C PRO A 70 -19.81 -12.26 1.81
N LYS A 71 -20.13 -12.72 0.60
CA LYS A 71 -19.27 -12.52 -0.58
C LYS A 71 -19.06 -11.02 -0.80
N LYS A 72 -17.78 -10.58 -0.90
CA LYS A 72 -17.42 -9.16 -1.12
C LYS A 72 -17.93 -8.60 -2.44
N LYS A 73 -18.07 -9.45 -3.47
CA LYS A 73 -18.62 -9.07 -4.76
C LYS A 73 -19.94 -9.79 -4.97
N ARG A 74 -20.97 -9.04 -5.37
CA ARG A 74 -22.22 -9.60 -5.91
C ARG A 74 -21.89 -10.38 -7.19
N ILE A 75 -22.55 -11.52 -7.40
CA ILE A 75 -22.52 -12.23 -8.69
C ILE A 75 -23.32 -11.38 -9.67
N ARG A 76 -22.71 -11.00 -10.79
CA ARG A 76 -23.37 -10.25 -11.85
C ARG A 76 -24.29 -11.18 -12.63
N ASP A 77 -25.51 -10.72 -12.92
CA ASP A 77 -26.43 -11.43 -13.79
C ASP A 77 -26.01 -11.25 -15.26
N GLY A 78 -26.52 -12.08 -16.18
CA GLY A 78 -26.11 -12.05 -17.60
C GLY A 78 -26.37 -10.73 -18.34
N ASN A 79 -27.16 -9.84 -17.75
CA ASN A 79 -27.47 -8.50 -18.27
C ASN A 79 -26.66 -7.36 -17.59
N ASP A 80 -25.77 -7.69 -16.66
CA ASP A 80 -24.87 -6.71 -16.04
C ASP A 80 -23.72 -6.43 -17.00
N ILE A 81 -23.82 -5.33 -17.76
CA ILE A 81 -22.70 -4.84 -18.58
C ILE A 81 -21.55 -4.56 -17.62
N GLY A 82 -20.47 -5.34 -17.77
CA GLY A 82 -19.34 -5.29 -16.87
C GLY A 82 -18.79 -3.88 -16.79
N GLY A 83 -19.06 -3.20 -15.67
CA GLY A 83 -18.38 -1.95 -15.35
C GLY A 83 -16.89 -2.26 -15.29
N THR A 84 -16.20 -1.98 -16.38
CA THR A 84 -14.76 -1.76 -16.40
C THR A 84 -14.54 -0.67 -15.37
N SER A 85 -13.72 -0.94 -14.37
CA SER A 85 -13.11 0.12 -13.58
C SER A 85 -12.31 0.96 -14.56
N GLY A 86 -12.96 1.93 -15.20
CA GLY A 86 -12.29 2.92 -16.02
C GLY A 86 -11.26 3.65 -15.15
N PRO A 87 -10.21 4.22 -15.76
CA PRO A 87 -9.39 5.17 -15.04
C PRO A 87 -10.33 6.20 -14.39
N ARG A 88 -10.09 6.53 -13.11
CA ARG A 88 -10.89 7.54 -12.38
C ARG A 88 -10.83 8.85 -13.16
N LYS A 89 -11.78 9.06 -14.09
CA LYS A 89 -11.93 10.30 -14.84
C LYS A 89 -12.24 11.38 -13.82
N GLY A 90 -11.37 12.38 -13.72
CA GLY A 90 -11.61 13.57 -12.89
C GLY A 90 -10.68 13.79 -11.70
N LEU A 91 -9.68 12.93 -11.42
CA LEU A 91 -8.65 13.25 -10.44
C LEU A 91 -7.36 13.71 -11.15
N THR A 92 -7.38 14.94 -11.68
CA THR A 92 -6.18 15.60 -12.17
C THR A 92 -5.36 16.07 -10.96
N HIS A 93 -4.22 15.43 -10.74
CA HIS A 93 -3.29 15.88 -9.72
C HIS A 93 -2.55 17.13 -10.21
N THR A 94 -2.37 18.10 -9.32
CA THR A 94 -1.45 19.23 -9.50
C THR A 94 -0.03 18.79 -9.16
N CYS A 95 0.93 19.07 -10.03
CA CYS A 95 2.32 18.78 -9.74
C CYS A 95 2.87 19.77 -8.71
N SER A 96 3.44 19.29 -7.61
CA SER A 96 4.04 20.17 -6.59
C SER A 96 5.38 20.80 -7.01
N ILE A 97 5.92 20.45 -8.19
CA ILE A 97 7.17 21.00 -8.72
C ILE A 97 6.91 22.13 -9.72
N CYS A 98 6.05 21.90 -10.74
CA CYS A 98 5.74 22.92 -11.77
C CYS A 98 4.35 23.54 -11.64
N GLY A 99 3.50 23.06 -10.74
CA GLY A 99 2.13 23.57 -10.57
C GLY A 99 1.12 23.09 -11.62
N GLU A 100 1.57 22.47 -12.71
CA GLU A 100 0.68 22.06 -13.80
C GLU A 100 -0.20 20.85 -13.43
N LEU A 101 -1.40 20.83 -14.03
CA LEU A 101 -2.38 19.75 -13.88
C LEU A 101 -2.05 18.56 -14.78
N GLY A 102 -2.37 17.35 -14.32
CA GLY A 102 -2.29 16.14 -15.14
C GLY A 102 -1.10 15.23 -14.83
N HIS A 103 -0.19 15.64 -13.95
CA HIS A 103 0.85 14.78 -13.40
C HIS A 103 1.17 15.15 -11.94
N ASN A 104 1.83 14.25 -11.22
CA ASN A 104 2.29 14.48 -9.85
C ASN A 104 3.83 14.58 -9.80
N LYS A 105 4.41 14.84 -8.62
CA LYS A 105 5.86 14.95 -8.40
C LYS A 105 6.66 13.79 -9.05
N VAL A 106 6.11 12.58 -9.02
CA VAL A 106 6.75 11.37 -9.57
C VAL A 106 6.78 11.40 -11.11
N GLY A 107 5.75 11.97 -11.74
CA GLY A 107 5.65 12.12 -13.20
C GLY A 107 6.38 13.33 -13.79
N HIS A 108 6.88 14.26 -12.96
CA HIS A 108 7.40 15.56 -13.41
C HIS A 108 8.52 15.45 -14.45
N ASN A 109 9.45 14.52 -14.26
CA ASN A 109 10.59 14.38 -15.19
C ASN A 109 10.17 13.89 -16.58
N LYS A 110 9.04 13.18 -16.70
CA LYS A 110 8.50 12.76 -18.01
C LYS A 110 7.82 13.93 -18.72
N HIS A 111 7.04 14.71 -17.97
CA HIS A 111 6.37 15.91 -18.47
C HIS A 111 7.38 16.97 -18.93
N ARG A 112 8.43 17.25 -18.13
CA ARG A 112 9.50 18.20 -18.49
C ARG A 112 10.18 17.89 -19.82
N ARG A 113 10.43 16.61 -20.11
CA ARG A 113 11.05 16.18 -21.38
C ARG A 113 10.15 16.40 -22.60
N GLN A 114 8.84 16.51 -22.39
CA GLN A 114 7.86 16.72 -23.46
C GLN A 114 7.65 18.21 -23.76
N SER A 115 7.83 19.10 -22.77
CA SER A 115 7.71 20.56 -22.95
C SER A 115 8.95 21.24 -23.55
N GLU A 116 10.09 20.54 -23.61
CA GLU A 116 11.36 21.05 -24.15
C GLU A 116 11.47 20.89 -25.69
N VAL A 117 10.40 20.53 -26.41
CA VAL A 117 10.40 20.47 -27.90
C VAL A 117 10.12 21.86 -28.48
N PRO A 118 11.07 22.50 -29.20
CA PRO A 118 10.84 23.80 -29.82
C PRO A 118 9.84 23.69 -30.99
N LEU A 119 8.81 24.56 -30.97
CA LEU A 119 7.92 24.79 -32.10
C LEU A 119 8.72 25.45 -33.23
N GLN A 120 8.92 24.75 -34.36
CA GLN A 120 9.40 25.38 -35.59
C GLN A 120 8.28 26.26 -36.16
N PHE A 121 8.46 27.58 -36.12
CA PHE A 121 7.61 28.55 -36.79
C PHE A 121 8.22 28.80 -38.18
N GLU A 122 7.55 28.35 -39.24
CA GLU A 122 7.86 28.80 -40.60
C GLU A 122 7.35 30.24 -40.73
N ASP A 123 8.23 31.15 -41.15
CA ASP A 123 7.99 32.58 -41.30
C ASP A 123 7.01 32.86 -42.45
N GLU A 124 5.90 33.52 -42.12
CA GLU A 124 4.81 33.87 -43.02
C GLU A 124 5.23 34.97 -44.02
N GLY A 125 5.56 34.58 -45.24
CA GLY A 125 5.69 35.50 -46.37
C GLY A 125 4.33 36.09 -46.78
N VAL A 126 4.06 37.33 -46.35
CA VAL A 126 2.90 38.14 -46.74
C VAL A 126 2.73 38.17 -48.27
N PRO A 127 1.53 37.85 -48.83
CA PRO A 127 1.33 37.87 -50.27
C PRO A 127 0.91 39.26 -50.77
N PRO A 128 1.52 39.82 -51.82
CA PRO A 128 0.93 40.95 -52.52
C PRO A 128 -0.18 40.48 -53.48
N SER A 129 -1.37 41.07 -53.33
CA SER A 129 -2.58 40.80 -54.11
C SER A 129 -2.47 41.26 -55.58
N PRO A 130 -3.21 40.64 -56.53
CA PRO A 130 -3.07 40.90 -57.95
C PRO A 130 -3.96 42.05 -58.45
N SER A 131 -3.50 42.77 -59.47
CA SER A 131 -4.25 43.43 -60.58
C SER A 131 -3.38 44.55 -61.19
N ILE A 132 -3.37 44.94 -62.46
CA ILE A 132 -4.01 44.59 -63.74
C ILE A 132 -3.12 45.30 -64.78
N LEU A 133 -2.94 44.69 -65.97
CA LEU A 133 -2.15 45.23 -67.06
C LEU A 133 -2.83 46.48 -67.67
N ILE A 134 -2.09 47.59 -67.81
CA ILE A 134 -2.43 48.67 -68.74
C ILE A 134 -1.20 48.95 -69.61
N SER A 135 -1.42 48.79 -70.90
CA SER A 135 -0.53 49.08 -72.03
C SER A 135 -0.35 50.59 -72.25
N SER A 136 0.87 51.03 -72.53
CA SER A 136 1.29 52.16 -73.40
C SER A 136 2.83 52.20 -73.32
N SER A 137 3.62 52.12 -74.40
CA SER A 137 3.68 53.12 -75.47
C SER A 137 4.33 52.56 -76.75
N SER A 138 3.81 52.99 -77.90
CA SER A 138 4.58 53.17 -79.12
C SER A 138 4.29 54.57 -79.67
N ILE A 139 5.37 55.30 -79.94
CA ILE A 139 5.52 56.60 -80.65
C ILE A 139 5.20 57.85 -79.83
#